data_AF-A0AAW2JZ70-F1
#
_entry.id   AF-A0AAW2JZ70-F1
#
_cell.length_a   1.000
_cell.length_b   1.000
_cell.length_c   1.000
_cell.angle_alpha   90.00
_cell.angle_beta   90.00
_cell.angle_gamma   90.00
#
_symmetry.space_group_name_H-M   'P 1'
#
loop_
_entity.id
_entity.type
_entity.pdbx_description
1 polymer ?
#
loop_
_entity_poly.entity_id
_entity_poly.type
_entity_poly.pdbx_seq_one_letter_code
_entity_poly.pdbx_strand_id
1 'polypeptide(L)'
;MLAFFFTPLLASIPSWAVGPPLVLVGVLMMKAVVEVEWGDMRQAIPAFMTMILMPLTYSIAYGLIGGIGTYIVLHLWDWGEELLRKYGVIGRNNSVLVNGGAKEEL
;
A
#
# COMPACT_ATOMS: atom_id res chain seq x y z
N MET A 1 -18.38 4.93 28.33
CA MET A 1 -19.38 5.21 29.38
C MET A 1 -18.96 6.31 30.34
N LEU A 2 -17.69 6.36 30.81
CA LEU A 2 -17.18 7.47 31.63
C LEU A 2 -17.24 8.85 30.93
N ALA A 3 -17.10 8.91 29.61
CA ALA A 3 -17.14 10.16 28.84
C ALA A 3 -18.43 10.98 29.03
N PHE A 4 -19.59 10.33 29.25
CA PHE A 4 -20.86 11.04 29.47
C PHE A 4 -20.86 11.89 30.76
N PHE A 5 -20.10 11.47 31.78
CA PHE A 5 -19.99 12.20 33.04
C PHE A 5 -19.06 13.43 32.94
N PHE A 6 -18.06 13.38 32.06
CA PHE A 6 -17.14 14.49 31.79
C PHE A 6 -17.60 15.40 30.65
N THR A 7 -18.63 15.01 29.87
CA THR A 7 -19.20 15.80 28.78
C THR A 7 -19.58 17.25 29.18
N PRO A 8 -20.23 17.53 30.33
CA PRO A 8 -20.53 18.91 30.73
C PRO A 8 -19.27 19.73 31.06
N LEU A 9 -18.17 19.09 31.49
CA LEU A 9 -16.87 19.75 31.69
C LEU A 9 -16.20 20.08 30.35
N LEU A 10 -16.25 19.15 29.39
CA LEU A 10 -15.71 19.34 28.05
C LEU A 10 -16.50 20.37 27.23
N ALA A 11 -17.82 20.49 27.46
CA ALA A 11 -18.65 21.50 26.81
C ALA A 11 -18.27 22.95 27.18
N SER A 12 -17.56 23.15 28.30
CA SER A 12 -17.03 24.46 28.70
C SER A 12 -15.68 24.80 28.03
N ILE A 13 -15.07 23.86 27.30
CA ILE A 13 -13.80 24.08 26.61
C ILE A 13 -14.07 24.80 25.27
N PRO A 14 -13.37 25.90 24.95
CA PRO A 14 -13.58 26.61 23.71
C PRO A 14 -13.14 25.78 22.50
N SER A 15 -13.84 25.96 21.37
CA SER A 15 -13.68 25.14 20.14
C SER A 15 -12.28 25.20 19.52
N TRP A 16 -11.53 26.27 19.73
CA TRP A 16 -10.16 26.42 19.21
C TRP A 16 -9.14 25.50 19.91
N ALA A 17 -9.45 24.98 21.11
CA ALA A 17 -8.54 24.12 21.87
C ALA A 17 -8.37 22.71 21.28
N VAL A 18 -9.29 22.28 20.41
CA VAL A 18 -9.29 20.93 19.80
C VAL A 18 -8.37 20.83 18.58
N GLY A 19 -7.98 21.96 17.99
CA GLY A 19 -7.13 22.02 16.80
C GLY A 19 -5.74 21.40 17.01
N PRO A 20 -4.94 21.84 18.00
CA PRO A 20 -3.59 21.32 18.21
C PRO A 20 -3.51 19.80 18.46
N PRO A 21 -4.41 19.20 19.27
CA PRO A 21 -4.48 17.75 19.40
C PRO A 21 -4.74 17.02 18.08
N LEU A 22 -5.64 17.52 17.22
CA LEU A 22 -5.94 16.89 15.92
C LEU A 22 -4.72 16.87 15.00
N VAL A 23 -3.94 17.95 14.99
CA VAL A 23 -2.70 18.03 14.20
C VAL A 23 -1.67 17.04 14.72
N LEU A 24 -1.48 16.96 16.04
CA LEU A 24 -0.56 15.99 16.66
C LEU A 24 -0.95 14.54 16.32
N VAL A 25 -2.23 14.20 16.45
CA VAL A 25 -2.74 12.87 16.11
C VAL A 25 -2.52 12.57 14.61
N GLY A 26 -2.76 13.54 13.73
CA GLY A 26 -2.49 13.40 12.29
C GLY A 26 -1.02 13.09 12.00
N VAL A 27 -0.09 13.82 12.62
CA VAL A 27 1.36 13.56 12.49
C VAL A 27 1.74 12.19 13.02
N LEU A 28 1.17 11.77 14.15
CA LEU A 28 1.40 10.44 14.72
C LEU A 28 0.89 9.32 13.80
N MET A 29 -0.25 9.50 13.14
CA MET A 29 -0.79 8.53 12.18
C MET A 29 0.04 8.44 10.91
N MET A 30 0.64 9.54 10.45
CA MET A 30 1.53 9.53 9.29
C MET A 30 2.80 8.68 9.53
N LYS A 31 3.20 8.44 10.78
CA LYS A 31 4.34 7.54 11.06
C LYS A 31 4.09 6.11 10.56
N ALA A 32 2.85 5.62 10.64
CA ALA A 32 2.50 4.29 10.15
C ALA A 32 2.69 4.15 8.63
N VAL A 33 2.57 5.25 7.88
CA VAL A 33 2.80 5.28 6.43
C VAL A 33 4.29 5.12 6.10
N VAL A 34 5.18 5.57 6.98
CA VAL A 34 6.64 5.46 6.79
C VAL A 34 7.14 4.03 6.98
N GLU A 35 6.42 3.21 7.75
CA GLU A 35 6.74 1.80 7.99
C GLU A 35 6.43 0.89 6.79
N VAL A 36 5.80 1.41 5.73
CA VAL A 36 5.53 0.66 4.50
C VAL A 36 6.85 0.34 3.76
N GLU A 37 6.99 -0.88 3.25
CA GLU A 37 8.15 -1.30 2.45
C GLU A 37 8.11 -0.69 1.04
N TRP A 38 8.62 0.54 0.90
CA TRP A 38 8.66 1.28 -0.36
C TRP A 38 9.60 0.69 -1.43
N GLY A 39 10.43 -0.28 -1.06
CA GLY A 39 11.33 -0.99 -1.98
C GLY A 39 10.60 -1.96 -2.92
N ASP A 40 9.41 -2.44 -2.54
CA ASP A 40 8.58 -3.30 -3.38
C ASP A 40 7.47 -2.48 -4.03
N MET A 41 7.53 -2.36 -5.36
CA MET A 41 6.52 -1.64 -6.14
C MET A 41 5.12 -2.23 -5.97
N ARG A 42 4.99 -3.53 -5.67
CA ARG A 42 3.69 -4.18 -5.44
C ARG A 42 3.01 -3.67 -4.17
N GLN A 43 3.77 -3.16 -3.20
CA GLN A 43 3.27 -2.59 -1.95
C GLN A 43 3.23 -1.06 -1.98
N ALA A 44 4.22 -0.44 -2.63
CA ALA A 44 4.32 1.02 -2.75
C ALA A 44 3.16 1.63 -3.55
N ILE A 45 2.79 1.01 -4.69
CA ILE A 45 1.71 1.49 -5.55
C ILE A 45 0.35 1.54 -4.82
N PRO A 46 -0.14 0.45 -4.19
CA PRO A 46 -1.41 0.49 -3.47
C PRO A 46 -1.38 1.38 -2.23
N ALA A 47 -0.24 1.48 -1.51
CA ALA A 47 -0.10 2.39 -0.37
C ALA A 47 -0.23 3.86 -0.79
N PHE A 48 0.44 4.25 -1.87
CA PHE A 48 0.32 5.59 -2.44
C PHE A 48 -1.11 5.89 -2.91
N MET A 49 -1.74 4.93 -3.57
CA MET A 49 -3.11 5.07 -4.04
C MET A 49 -4.09 5.29 -2.87
N THR A 50 -3.98 4.49 -1.81
CA THR A 50 -4.79 4.65 -0.58
C THR A 50 -4.66 6.06 0.01
N MET A 51 -3.43 6.58 0.08
CA MET A 51 -3.13 7.88 0.68
C MET A 51 -3.78 9.05 -0.05
N ILE A 52 -3.93 8.97 -1.37
CA ILE A 52 -4.57 10.00 -2.19
C ILE A 52 -6.09 9.85 -2.21
N LEU A 53 -6.62 8.61 -2.30
CA LEU A 53 -8.07 8.39 -2.38
C LEU A 53 -8.78 8.72 -1.07
N MET A 54 -8.13 8.51 0.06
CA MET A 54 -8.71 8.75 1.38
C MET A 54 -9.16 10.22 1.58
N PRO A 55 -8.30 11.24 1.37
CA PRO A 55 -8.73 12.64 1.42
C PRO A 55 -9.65 13.01 0.26
N LEU A 56 -9.45 12.46 -0.95
CA LEU A 56 -10.26 12.79 -2.12
C LEU A 56 -11.72 12.34 -1.98
N THR A 57 -11.94 11.16 -1.39
CA THR A 57 -13.28 10.57 -1.22
C THR A 57 -13.93 10.96 0.10
N TYR A 58 -13.21 11.71 0.97
CA TYR A 58 -13.62 12.04 2.34
C TYR A 58 -14.07 10.81 3.16
N SER A 59 -13.59 9.62 2.78
CA SER A 59 -14.01 8.35 3.32
C SER A 59 -12.83 7.39 3.40
N ILE A 60 -12.49 7.02 4.63
CA ILE A 60 -11.45 6.04 4.95
C ILE A 60 -11.75 4.70 4.25
N ALA A 61 -13.03 4.31 4.20
CA ALA A 61 -13.46 3.04 3.64
C ALA A 61 -13.22 2.96 2.12
N TYR A 62 -13.64 3.97 1.35
CA TYR A 62 -13.44 3.97 -0.09
C TYR A 62 -11.95 4.09 -0.46
N GLY A 63 -11.16 4.86 0.30
CA GLY A 63 -9.71 4.91 0.13
C GLY A 63 -9.04 3.56 0.32
N LEU A 64 -9.43 2.83 1.38
CA LEU A 64 -8.90 1.50 1.68
C LEU A 64 -9.28 0.48 0.59
N ILE A 65 -10.53 0.48 0.14
CA ILE A 65 -11.01 -0.42 -0.92
C ILE A 65 -10.25 -0.18 -2.22
N GLY A 66 -10.02 1.08 -2.60
CA GLY A 66 -9.22 1.41 -3.80
C GLY A 66 -7.76 0.95 -3.69
N GLY A 67 -7.16 1.11 -2.51
CA GLY A 67 -5.82 0.60 -2.20
C GLY A 67 -5.70 -0.92 -2.35
N ILE A 68 -6.56 -1.65 -1.65
CA ILE A 68 -6.60 -3.12 -1.68
C ILE A 68 -6.93 -3.62 -3.09
N GLY A 69 -7.86 -2.95 -3.79
CA GLY A 69 -8.21 -3.28 -5.17
C GLY A 69 -6.99 -3.17 -6.10
N THR A 70 -6.18 -2.12 -5.95
CA THR A 70 -4.94 -1.93 -6.71
C THR A 70 -3.94 -3.05 -6.43
N TYR A 71 -3.79 -3.46 -5.16
CA TYR A 71 -2.92 -4.57 -4.78
C TYR A 71 -3.35 -5.90 -5.43
N ILE A 72 -4.66 -6.18 -5.42
CA ILE A 72 -5.23 -7.40 -6.03
C ILE A 72 -4.99 -7.40 -7.54
N VAL A 73 -5.21 -6.28 -8.23
CA VAL A 73 -5.01 -6.19 -9.69
C VAL A 73 -3.55 -6.45 -10.06
N LEU A 74 -2.59 -5.90 -9.31
CA LEU A 74 -1.17 -6.14 -9.55
C LEU A 74 -0.77 -7.60 -9.34
N HIS A 75 -1.22 -8.22 -8.25
CA HIS A 75 -0.95 -9.63 -7.99
C HIS A 75 -1.63 -10.56 -8.99
N LEU A 76 -2.85 -10.22 -9.43
CA LEU A 76 -3.59 -11.01 -10.40
C LEU A 76 -2.92 -10.96 -11.78
N TRP A 77 -2.39 -9.80 -12.19
CA TRP A 77 -1.65 -9.65 -13.44
C TRP A 77 -0.38 -10.52 -13.45
N ASP A 78 0.40 -10.46 -12.38
CA ASP A 78 1.62 -11.27 -12.22
C ASP A 78 1.33 -12.77 -12.27
N TRP A 79 0.28 -13.21 -11.57
CA TRP A 79 -0.16 -14.61 -11.61
C TRP A 79 -0.67 -15.03 -12.99
N GLY A 80 -1.31 -14.12 -13.73
CA GLY A 80 -1.75 -14.35 -15.10
C GLY A 80 -0.59 -14.55 -16.08
N GLU A 81 0.46 -13.72 -15.99
CA GLU A 81 1.67 -13.91 -16.79
C GLU A 81 2.41 -15.21 -16.46
N GLU A 82 2.47 -15.58 -15.16
CA GLU A 82 3.05 -16.83 -14.72
C GLU A 82 2.24 -18.05 -15.21
N LEU A 83 0.90 -17.99 -15.14
CA LEU A 83 0.03 -19.03 -15.67
C LEU A 83 0.13 -19.18 -17.18
N LEU A 84 0.20 -18.07 -17.93
CA LEU A 84 0.41 -18.08 -19.39
C LEU A 84 1.79 -18.63 -19.76
N ARG A 85 2.83 -18.32 -18.96
CA ARG A 85 4.16 -18.94 -19.09
C ARG A 85 4.11 -20.44 -18.82
N LYS A 86 3.36 -20.87 -17.80
CA LYS A 86 3.22 -22.29 -17.42
C LYS A 86 2.40 -23.10 -18.43
N TYR A 87 1.41 -22.48 -19.08
CA TYR A 87 0.60 -23.08 -20.14
C TYR A 87 1.27 -23.10 -21.52
N GLY A 88 2.51 -22.62 -21.63
CA GLY A 88 3.43 -23.05 -22.69
C GLY A 88 3.41 -22.24 -24.00
N VAL A 89 3.69 -20.93 -23.93
CA VAL A 89 3.97 -20.12 -25.15
C VAL A 89 5.34 -19.44 -25.15
N ILE A 90 6.12 -19.47 -24.06
CA ILE A 90 7.49 -18.92 -24.05
C ILE A 90 8.53 -20.05 -24.09
N GLY A 91 8.97 -20.33 -25.31
CA GLY A 91 10.14 -21.16 -25.61
C GLY A 91 11.40 -20.57 -24.99
N ARG A 92 12.08 -21.41 -24.22
CA ARG A 92 13.33 -21.13 -23.51
C ARG A 92 14.52 -21.22 -24.47
N ASN A 93 14.86 -20.13 -25.16
CA ASN A 93 16.12 -20.02 -25.89
C ASN A 93 16.99 -18.94 -25.23
N ASN A 94 18.04 -19.36 -24.50
CA ASN A 94 19.35 -18.68 -24.40
C ASN A 94 20.21 -19.08 -23.17
N SER A 95 19.75 -19.94 -22.25
CA SER A 95 20.60 -20.42 -21.14
C SER A 95 21.51 -21.60 -21.51
N VAL A 96 21.33 -22.21 -22.69
CA VAL A 96 22.17 -23.34 -23.15
C VAL A 96 23.38 -22.87 -23.96
N LEU A 97 23.32 -21.71 -24.62
CA LEU A 97 24.44 -21.18 -25.41
C LEU A 97 25.57 -20.61 -24.55
N VAL A 98 25.27 -20.18 -23.32
CA VAL A 98 26.29 -19.68 -22.37
C VAL A 98 27.05 -20.81 -21.69
N ASN A 99 26.42 -21.97 -21.48
CA ASN A 99 27.06 -23.10 -20.79
C ASN A 99 27.86 -24.02 -21.72
N GLY A 100 27.59 -23.98 -23.03
CA GLY A 100 28.35 -24.72 -24.04
C GLY A 100 29.66 -24.05 -24.47
N GLY A 101 29.68 -22.70 -24.54
CA GLY A 101 30.89 -21.95 -24.95
C GLY A 101 31.98 -21.89 -23.89
N ALA A 102 31.64 -21.98 -22.60
CA ALA A 102 32.61 -21.90 -21.50
C ALA A 102 33.38 -23.20 -21.23
N LYS A 103 33.07 -24.30 -21.94
CA LYS A 103 33.71 -25.61 -21.73
C LYS A 103 34.65 -26.05 -22.85
N GLU A 104 34.82 -25.25 -23.91
CA GLU A 104 35.71 -25.57 -25.04
C GLU A 104 36.99 -24.71 -25.07
N GLU A 105 37.15 -23.76 -24.13
CA GLU A 105 38.33 -22.87 -24.03
C GLU A 105 39.26 -23.14 -22.83
N LEU A 106 39.08 -24.23 -22.08
CA LEU A 106 40.01 -24.68 -21.01
C LEU A 106 40.27 -26.19 -21.10
#